data_AF-T0ZKT2-F1
#
_entry.id   AF-T0ZKT2-F1
#
_cell.length_a   1.000
_cell.length_b   1.000
_cell.length_c   1.000
_cell.angle_alpha   90.00
_cell.angle_beta   90.00
_cell.angle_gamma   90.00
#
_symmetry.space_group_name_H-M   'P 1'
#
loop_
_entity.id
_entity.type
_entity.pdbx_description
1 polymer ?
#
loop_
_entity_poly.entity_id
_entity_poly.type
_entity_poly.pdbx_seq_one_letter_code
_entity_poly.pdbx_strand_id
1 'polypeptide(L)'
;NGYANSGLWPLFHNLVERARFRRKDFQLYREVNRMMADRIATDAAQDDLVWIHDYQLLLVPGMLRERGLRQPLAHFLHIPFPPTSVLRLCPERRQILVSLLGCDWLGFQTEESVDTFANAARRELGARVLRGPGGVTVTGGGRTTRLQALPISIDARGV
;
A
#
# COMPACT_ATOMS: atom_id res chain seq x y z
N ASN A 1 -12.57 -7.51 15.57
CA ASN A 1 -12.44 -7.01 14.19
C ASN A 1 -12.13 -5.52 14.22
N GLY A 2 -10.89 -5.16 13.86
CA GLY A 2 -10.38 -3.78 13.86
C GLY A 2 -10.37 -3.15 12.45
N TYR A 3 -9.61 -2.08 12.25
CA TYR A 3 -9.63 -1.27 11.02
C TYR A 3 -9.36 -2.07 9.75
N ALA A 4 -8.41 -3.01 9.80
CA ALA A 4 -8.06 -3.87 8.67
C ALA A 4 -9.27 -4.70 8.18
N ASN A 5 -9.88 -5.51 9.07
CA ASN A 5 -10.92 -6.46 8.66
C ASN A 5 -12.33 -5.86 8.63
N SER A 6 -12.59 -4.81 9.40
CA SER A 6 -13.91 -4.15 9.42
C SER A 6 -14.00 -2.96 8.48
N GLY A 7 -12.88 -2.31 8.15
CA GLY A 7 -12.83 -1.14 7.28
C GLY A 7 -12.23 -1.49 5.91
N LEU A 8 -10.93 -1.80 5.89
CA LEU A 8 -10.16 -1.96 4.64
C LEU A 8 -10.61 -3.17 3.81
N TRP A 9 -10.69 -4.35 4.41
CA TRP A 9 -11.05 -5.58 3.71
C TRP A 9 -12.39 -5.45 2.95
N PRO A 10 -13.53 -5.12 3.60
CA PRO A 10 -14.80 -4.98 2.87
C PRO A 10 -14.74 -3.85 1.84
N LEU A 11 -14.07 -2.73 2.13
CA LEU A 11 -13.96 -1.63 1.19
C LEU A 11 -13.20 -2.03 -0.08
N PHE A 12 -12.08 -2.73 0.07
CA PHE A 12 -11.21 -3.15 -1.04
C PHE A 12 -11.86 -4.25 -1.89
N HIS A 13 -12.81 -4.99 -1.32
CA HIS A 13 -13.66 -5.97 -2.02
C HIS A 13 -14.99 -5.39 -2.51
N ASN A 14 -15.15 -4.07 -2.55
CA ASN A 14 -16.36 -3.37 -3.00
C ASN A 14 -17.64 -3.71 -2.19
N LEU A 15 -17.49 -4.20 -0.96
CA LEU A 15 -18.57 -4.46 0.01
C LEU A 15 -18.78 -3.22 0.90
N VAL A 16 -19.10 -2.08 0.26
CA VAL A 16 -19.14 -0.76 0.90
C VAL A 16 -20.11 -0.69 2.09
N GLU A 17 -21.23 -1.40 2.00
CA GLU A 17 -22.26 -1.50 3.03
C GLU A 17 -21.78 -2.21 4.30
N ARG A 18 -20.69 -2.98 4.20
CA ARG A 18 -20.04 -3.70 5.31
C ARG A 18 -18.85 -2.94 5.89
N ALA A 19 -18.32 -1.94 5.20
CA ALA A 19 -17.20 -1.16 5.68
C ALA A 19 -17.58 -0.30 6.90
N ARG A 20 -16.78 -0.39 7.96
CA ARG A 20 -16.96 0.36 9.21
C ARG A 20 -15.65 1.03 9.60
N PHE A 21 -15.63 2.35 9.48
CA PHE A 21 -14.49 3.18 9.88
C PHE A 21 -14.75 3.82 11.23
N ARG A 22 -13.98 3.44 12.23
CA ARG A 22 -14.02 4.02 13.58
C ARG A 22 -12.65 4.58 13.91
N ARG A 23 -12.60 5.83 14.39
CA ARG A 23 -11.35 6.52 14.75
C ARG A 23 -10.50 5.69 15.73
N LYS A 24 -11.11 5.06 16.74
CA LYS A 24 -10.42 4.20 17.71
C LYS A 24 -9.72 3.01 17.05
N ASP A 25 -10.35 2.41 16.05
CA ASP A 25 -9.78 1.26 15.34
C ASP A 25 -8.60 1.71 14.46
N PHE A 26 -8.71 2.88 13.84
CA PHE A 26 -7.60 3.46 13.09
C PHE A 26 -6.39 3.79 13.98
N GLN A 27 -6.63 4.31 15.20
CA GLN A 27 -5.53 4.57 16.14
C GLN A 27 -4.77 3.29 16.48
N LEU A 28 -5.49 2.20 16.78
CA LEU A 28 -4.88 0.90 17.04
C LEU A 28 -4.14 0.35 15.81
N TYR A 29 -4.74 0.47 14.63
CA TYR A 29 -4.10 0.07 13.37
C TYR A 29 -2.79 0.82 13.11
N ARG A 30 -2.80 2.14 13.34
CA ARG A 30 -1.61 2.99 13.24
C ARG A 30 -0.56 2.62 14.28
N GLU A 31 -0.96 2.30 15.50
CA GLU A 31 -0.04 1.86 16.56
C GLU A 31 0.64 0.54 16.19
N VAL A 32 -0.10 -0.44 15.68
CA VAL A 32 0.47 -1.71 15.19
C VAL A 32 1.44 -1.48 14.04
N ASN A 33 1.08 -0.64 13.06
CA ASN A 33 1.98 -0.29 11.96
C ASN A 33 3.25 0.42 12.47
N ARG A 34 3.12 1.29 13.49
CA ARG A 34 4.26 1.96 14.12
C ARG A 34 5.21 0.95 14.78
N MET A 35 4.67 0.02 15.57
CA MET A 35 5.48 -1.03 16.21
C MET A 35 6.23 -1.88 15.18
N MET A 36 5.59 -2.24 14.06
CA MET A 36 6.28 -2.96 12.98
C MET A 36 7.35 -2.11 12.29
N ALA A 37 7.05 -0.85 11.99
CA ALA A 37 8.05 0.04 11.39
C ALA A 37 9.26 0.28 12.32
N ASP A 38 9.04 0.42 13.63
CA ASP A 38 10.10 0.54 14.65
C ASP A 38 10.98 -0.71 14.66
N ARG A 39 10.36 -1.89 14.65
CA ARG A 39 11.11 -3.16 14.65
C ARG A 39 11.92 -3.35 13.37
N ILE A 40 11.32 -3.13 12.20
CA ILE A 40 11.99 -3.27 10.90
C ILE A 40 13.15 -2.28 10.78
N ALA A 41 12.96 -1.02 11.20
CA ALA A 41 14.02 -0.03 11.15
C ALA A 41 15.22 -0.37 12.07
N THR A 42 14.98 -1.15 13.12
CA THR A 42 16.04 -1.63 14.03
C THR A 42 16.77 -2.84 13.44
N ASP A 43 16.05 -3.75 12.78
CA ASP A 43 16.60 -5.03 12.32
C ASP A 43 17.20 -4.97 10.90
N ALA A 44 16.75 -4.05 10.03
CA ALA A 44 17.18 -4.00 8.65
C ALA A 44 18.65 -3.59 8.50
N ALA A 45 19.46 -4.46 7.88
CA ALA A 45 20.83 -4.16 7.52
C ALA A 45 20.89 -3.19 6.32
N GLN A 46 22.07 -2.62 6.08
CA GLN A 46 22.27 -1.59 5.04
C GLN A 46 21.91 -2.07 3.62
N ASP A 47 22.16 -3.35 3.33
CA ASP A 47 22.00 -3.93 1.99
C ASP A 47 20.71 -4.77 1.84
N ASP A 48 19.85 -4.76 2.86
CA ASP A 48 18.59 -5.52 2.83
C ASP A 48 17.58 -4.92 1.87
N LEU A 49 16.80 -5.80 1.24
CA LEU A 49 15.51 -5.43 0.65
C LEU A 49 14.43 -5.58 1.73
N VAL A 50 13.71 -4.50 2.03
CA VAL A 50 12.52 -4.57 2.88
C VAL A 50 11.30 -4.78 1.99
N TRP A 51 10.63 -5.93 2.13
CA TRP A 51 9.41 -6.25 1.37
C TRP A 51 8.21 -6.44 2.30
N ILE A 52 7.29 -5.49 2.26
CA ILE A 52 6.07 -5.48 3.07
C ILE A 52 4.93 -6.16 2.32
N HIS A 53 4.12 -6.92 3.03
CA HIS A 53 2.97 -7.61 2.43
C HIS A 53 1.66 -7.20 3.09
N ASP A 54 0.69 -6.97 2.21
CA ASP A 54 -0.74 -6.95 2.47
C ASP A 54 -1.34 -5.76 3.23
N TYR A 55 -2.67 -5.66 3.21
CA TYR A 55 -3.45 -4.48 3.61
C TYR A 55 -3.40 -4.15 5.11
N GLN A 56 -2.81 -4.99 5.94
CA GLN A 56 -2.66 -4.79 7.38
C GLN A 56 -1.50 -3.81 7.68
N LEU A 57 -0.57 -3.65 6.73
CA LEU A 57 0.67 -2.90 6.90
C LEU A 57 0.81 -1.70 5.94
N LEU A 58 -0.32 -1.17 5.46
CA LEU A 58 -0.33 -0.07 4.47
C LEU A 58 0.31 1.23 4.95
N LEU A 59 0.51 1.42 6.27
CA LEU A 59 1.17 2.62 6.80
C LEU A 59 2.67 2.42 7.05
N VAL A 60 3.15 1.17 7.10
CA VAL A 60 4.55 0.85 7.37
C VAL A 60 5.52 1.54 6.40
N PRO A 61 5.32 1.57 5.07
CA PRO A 61 6.32 2.11 4.18
C PRO A 61 6.64 3.59 4.40
N GLY A 62 5.61 4.43 4.59
CA GLY A 62 5.76 5.84 4.95
C GLY A 62 6.45 6.01 6.30
N MET A 63 6.06 5.22 7.30
CA MET A 63 6.68 5.24 8.63
C MET A 63 8.17 4.86 8.61
N LEU A 64 8.57 3.93 7.73
CA LEU A 64 9.97 3.57 7.53
C LEU A 64 10.76 4.71 6.87
N ARG A 65 10.17 5.40 5.88
CA ARG A 65 10.81 6.58 5.27
C ARG A 65 10.96 7.74 6.27
N GLU A 66 9.97 7.95 7.14
CA GLU A 66 10.06 8.93 8.23
C GLU A 66 11.21 8.63 9.20
N ARG A 67 11.53 7.34 9.41
CA ARG A 67 12.67 6.87 10.23
C ARG A 67 14.01 6.91 9.49
N GLY A 68 14.03 7.37 8.25
CA GLY A 68 15.26 7.47 7.47
C GLY A 68 15.72 6.17 6.80
N LEU A 69 14.86 5.15 6.69
CA LEU A 69 15.18 3.93 5.93
C LEU A 69 15.54 4.29 4.49
N ARG A 70 16.75 3.91 4.04
CA ARG A 70 17.27 4.18 2.69
C ARG A 70 17.30 2.94 1.79
N GLN A 71 17.16 1.77 2.40
CA GLN A 71 17.09 0.47 1.76
C GLN A 71 16.01 0.45 0.66
N PRO A 72 16.19 -0.39 -0.38
CA PRO A 72 15.11 -0.75 -1.28
C PRO A 72 13.87 -1.19 -0.50
N LEU A 73 12.73 -0.58 -0.82
CA LEU A 73 11.46 -0.82 -0.14
C LEU A 73 10.38 -1.20 -1.15
N ALA A 74 9.82 -2.38 -0.98
CA ALA A 74 8.71 -2.86 -1.77
C ALA A 74 7.48 -3.10 -0.89
N HIS A 75 6.29 -2.95 -1.49
CA HIS A 75 5.06 -3.46 -0.89
C HIS A 75 4.28 -4.26 -1.94
N PHE A 76 3.77 -5.44 -1.57
CA PHE A 76 2.86 -6.22 -2.41
C PHE A 76 1.48 -6.32 -1.75
N LEU A 77 0.44 -5.90 -2.47
CA LEU A 77 -0.94 -5.99 -2.01
C LEU A 77 -1.60 -7.26 -2.58
N HIS A 78 -1.99 -8.17 -1.70
CA HIS A 78 -2.54 -9.47 -2.10
C HIS A 78 -4.03 -9.39 -2.46
N ILE A 79 -4.73 -8.40 -1.91
CA ILE A 79 -6.13 -8.12 -2.21
C ILE A 79 -6.27 -7.11 -3.35
N PRO A 80 -7.47 -6.96 -3.97
CA PRO A 80 -7.68 -5.94 -4.98
C PRO A 80 -7.46 -4.53 -4.42
N PHE A 81 -7.00 -3.60 -5.27
CA PHE A 81 -7.05 -2.17 -4.94
C PHE A 81 -8.37 -1.57 -5.42
N PRO A 82 -9.14 -0.85 -4.58
CA PRO A 82 -10.48 -0.42 -4.95
C PRO A 82 -10.44 0.75 -5.96
N PRO A 83 -11.50 0.92 -6.77
CA PRO A 83 -11.69 2.12 -7.58
C PRO A 83 -11.63 3.40 -6.74
N THR A 84 -11.15 4.51 -7.33
CA THR A 84 -10.95 5.77 -6.60
C THR A 84 -12.24 6.29 -5.95
N SER A 85 -13.41 6.10 -6.59
CA SER A 85 -14.71 6.47 -6.02
C SER A 85 -15.03 5.73 -4.73
N VAL A 86 -14.71 4.44 -4.67
CA VAL A 86 -14.89 3.59 -3.48
C VAL A 86 -13.86 3.96 -2.42
N LEU A 87 -12.58 4.13 -2.80
CA LEU A 87 -11.51 4.52 -1.88
C LEU A 87 -11.82 5.83 -1.12
N ARG A 88 -12.57 6.76 -1.73
CA ARG A 88 -13.01 8.01 -1.09
C ARG A 88 -13.85 7.83 0.17
N LEU A 89 -14.47 6.66 0.36
CA LEU A 89 -15.20 6.32 1.57
C LEU A 89 -14.26 6.03 2.76
N CYS A 90 -12.98 5.71 2.51
CA CYS A 90 -11.97 5.60 3.55
C CYS A 90 -11.51 7.00 4.00
N PRO A 91 -11.71 7.38 5.28
CA PRO A 91 -11.29 8.70 5.76
C PRO A 91 -9.77 8.90 5.65
N GLU A 92 -8.98 7.86 5.89
CA GLU A 92 -7.52 7.90 5.94
C GLU A 92 -6.84 7.53 4.60
N ARG A 93 -7.60 7.46 3.50
CA ARG A 93 -7.09 7.11 2.16
C ARG A 93 -5.84 7.88 1.73
N ARG A 94 -5.75 9.17 2.06
CA ARG A 94 -4.59 10.01 1.70
C ARG A 94 -3.35 9.54 2.45
N GLN A 95 -3.48 9.20 3.73
CA GLN A 95 -2.36 8.69 4.55
C GLN A 95 -1.87 7.36 4.01
N ILE A 96 -2.79 6.48 3.60
CA ILE A 96 -2.48 5.20 2.94
C ILE A 96 -1.72 5.43 1.63
N LEU A 97 -2.23 6.28 0.74
CA LEU A 97 -1.59 6.56 -0.55
C LEU A 97 -0.20 7.20 -0.37
N VAL A 98 -0.06 8.17 0.53
CA VAL A 98 1.24 8.80 0.84
C VAL A 98 2.22 7.75 1.36
N SER A 99 1.78 6.88 2.27
CA SER A 99 2.62 5.84 2.83
C SER A 99 3.11 4.88 1.74
N LEU A 100 2.20 4.36 0.92
CA LEU A 100 2.55 3.44 -0.17
C LEU A 100 3.49 4.08 -1.22
N LEU A 101 3.35 5.38 -1.51
CA LEU A 101 4.30 6.11 -2.36
C LEU A 101 5.68 6.34 -1.71
N GLY A 102 5.88 5.91 -0.46
CA GLY A 102 7.19 5.77 0.15
C GLY A 102 8.01 4.60 -0.42
N CYS A 103 7.35 3.62 -1.04
CA CYS A 103 7.99 2.47 -1.67
C CYS A 103 8.73 2.84 -2.96
N ASP A 104 9.76 2.07 -3.28
CA ASP A 104 10.40 2.08 -4.60
C ASP A 104 9.59 1.22 -5.59
N TRP A 105 8.99 0.13 -5.10
CA TRP A 105 8.11 -0.77 -5.86
C TRP A 105 6.79 -1.04 -5.14
N LEU A 106 5.69 -1.00 -5.88
CA LEU A 106 4.38 -1.46 -5.45
C LEU A 106 3.86 -2.53 -6.41
N GLY A 107 3.67 -3.72 -5.87
CA GLY A 107 3.11 -4.84 -6.61
C GLY A 107 1.63 -5.09 -6.28
N PHE A 108 0.88 -5.49 -7.30
CA PHE A 108 -0.53 -5.86 -7.21
C PHE A 108 -0.77 -7.17 -7.95
N GLN A 109 -1.91 -7.82 -7.72
CA GLN A 109 -2.30 -9.02 -8.47
C GLN A 109 -2.65 -8.74 -9.94
N THR A 110 -3.21 -7.56 -10.24
CA THR A 110 -3.79 -7.25 -11.56
C THR A 110 -3.38 -5.88 -12.08
N GLU A 111 -3.37 -5.72 -13.40
CA GLU A 111 -3.18 -4.43 -14.08
C GLU A 111 -4.29 -3.42 -13.71
N GLU A 112 -5.51 -3.91 -13.46
CA GLU A 112 -6.60 -3.06 -12.97
C GLU A 112 -6.27 -2.41 -11.62
N SER A 113 -5.65 -3.17 -10.70
CA SER A 113 -5.22 -2.64 -9.41
C SER A 113 -4.09 -1.61 -9.56
N VAL A 114 -3.18 -1.82 -10.52
CA VAL A 114 -2.17 -0.84 -10.90
C VAL A 114 -2.82 0.46 -11.38
N ASP A 115 -3.81 0.36 -12.26
CA ASP A 115 -4.50 1.51 -12.84
C ASP A 115 -5.33 2.29 -11.83
N THR A 116 -6.07 1.59 -10.98
CA THR A 116 -6.89 2.20 -9.94
C THR A 116 -6.02 2.90 -8.89
N PHE A 117 -4.89 2.30 -8.48
CA PHE A 117 -3.92 2.94 -7.59
C PHE A 117 -3.32 4.20 -8.23
N ALA A 118 -2.81 4.12 -9.46
CA ALA A 118 -2.23 5.26 -10.15
C ALA A 118 -3.24 6.42 -10.28
N ASN A 119 -4.49 6.09 -10.62
CA ASN A 119 -5.57 7.07 -10.68
C ASN A 119 -5.90 7.68 -9.31
N ALA A 120 -5.93 6.88 -8.26
CA ALA A 120 -6.15 7.36 -6.90
C ALA A 120 -5.02 8.29 -6.43
N ALA A 121 -3.76 7.91 -6.65
CA ALA A 121 -2.61 8.75 -6.32
C ALA A 121 -2.64 10.09 -7.07
N ARG A 122 -2.97 10.08 -8.36
CA ARG A 122 -3.15 11.32 -9.15
C ARG A 122 -4.29 12.20 -8.60
N ARG A 123 -5.48 11.62 -8.39
CA ARG A 123 -6.69 12.38 -8.03
C ARG A 123 -6.68 12.86 -6.58
N GLU A 124 -6.18 12.04 -5.66
CA GLU A 124 -6.15 12.40 -4.25
C GLU A 124 -4.90 13.22 -3.92
N LEU A 125 -3.72 12.90 -4.44
CA LEU A 125 -2.47 13.53 -4.02
C LEU A 125 -1.88 14.52 -5.03
N GLY A 126 -2.45 14.65 -6.23
CA GLY A 126 -1.83 15.42 -7.30
C GLY A 126 -0.53 14.78 -7.82
N ALA A 127 -0.33 13.48 -7.57
CA ALA A 127 0.87 12.78 -8.01
C ALA A 127 0.96 12.72 -9.54
N ARG A 128 2.18 12.82 -10.06
CA ARG A 128 2.45 12.69 -11.50
C ARG A 128 2.51 11.22 -11.88
N VAL A 129 1.69 10.81 -12.84
CA VAL A 129 1.66 9.43 -13.35
C VAL A 129 2.25 9.40 -14.74
N LEU A 130 3.23 8.54 -14.98
CA LEU A 130 3.74 8.23 -16.31
C LEU A 130 3.48 6.77 -16.65
N ARG A 131 3.14 6.53 -17.91
CA ARG A 131 2.89 5.21 -18.48
C ARG A 131 3.75 5.06 -19.72
N GLY A 132 4.47 3.94 -19.83
CA GLY A 132 5.32 3.67 -20.98
C GLY A 132 5.75 2.21 -21.05
N PRO A 133 6.67 1.86 -21.97
CA PRO A 133 7.14 0.48 -22.15
C PRO A 133 7.74 -0.16 -20.90
N GLY A 134 8.27 0.66 -19.98
CA GLY A 134 8.82 0.21 -18.68
C GLY A 134 7.82 0.12 -17.53
N GLY A 135 6.51 0.17 -17.81
CA GLY A 135 5.44 0.09 -16.81
C GLY A 135 4.88 1.44 -16.35
N VAL A 136 4.20 1.44 -15.21
CA VAL A 136 3.57 2.62 -14.62
C VAL A 136 4.45 3.17 -13.50
N THR A 137 4.73 4.47 -13.53
CA THR A 137 5.44 5.14 -12.44
C THR A 137 4.62 6.28 -11.88
N VAL A 138 4.68 6.46 -10.57
CA VAL A 138 3.98 7.50 -9.84
C VAL A 138 4.99 8.30 -9.04
N THR A 139 5.07 9.61 -9.29
CA THR A 139 5.93 10.53 -8.54
C THR A 139 5.09 11.41 -7.62
N GLY A 140 5.37 11.37 -6.32
CA GLY A 140 4.72 12.18 -5.28
C GLY A 140 5.64 12.38 -4.09
N GLY A 141 5.59 13.55 -3.43
CA GLY A 141 6.42 13.82 -2.25
C GLY A 141 7.94 13.70 -2.48
N GLY A 142 8.40 13.96 -3.70
CA GLY A 142 9.81 13.87 -4.08
C GLY A 142 10.33 12.45 -4.36
N ARG A 143 9.48 11.42 -4.29
CA ARG A 143 9.83 10.03 -4.61
C ARG A 143 9.10 9.54 -5.85
N THR A 144 9.70 8.59 -6.56
CA THR A 144 9.08 7.89 -7.69
C THR A 144 8.94 6.42 -7.33
N THR A 145 7.71 5.92 -7.40
CA THR A 145 7.35 4.53 -7.14
C THR A 145 6.98 3.85 -8.45
N ARG A 146 7.51 2.65 -8.67
CA ARG A 146 7.17 1.80 -9.82
C ARG A 146 6.02 0.88 -9.44
N LEU A 147 5.00 0.80 -10.28
CA LEU A 147 3.85 -0.09 -10.09
C LEU A 147 3.94 -1.28 -11.05
N GLN A 148 3.59 -2.47 -10.57
CA GLN A 148 3.60 -3.67 -11.39
C GLN A 148 2.50 -4.65 -11.00
N ALA A 149 1.90 -5.31 -11.99
CA ALA A 149 1.07 -6.49 -11.78
C ALA A 149 1.95 -7.74 -11.73
N LEU A 150 1.87 -8.49 -10.65
CA LEU A 150 2.60 -9.73 -10.37
C LEU A 150 1.60 -10.75 -9.82
N PRO A 151 0.84 -11.47 -10.68
CA PRO A 151 -0.15 -12.44 -10.22
C PRO A 151 0.55 -13.57 -9.46
N ILE A 152 0.21 -13.73 -8.18
CA ILE A 152 0.77 -14.79 -7.35
C ILE A 152 0.28 -16.15 -7.85
N SER A 153 1.15 -17.15 -7.75
CA SER A 153 0.87 -18.53 -8.14
C SER A 153 1.33 -19.50 -7.05
N ILE A 154 0.97 -20.77 -7.20
CA ILE A 154 1.43 -21.87 -6.36
C ILE A 154 2.54 -22.65 -7.05
N ASP A 155 3.32 -23.40 -6.28
CA ASP A 155 4.20 -24.41 -6.86
C ASP A 155 3.38 -25.63 -7.31
N ALA A 156 2.94 -25.60 -8.57
CA ALA A 156 2.14 -26.67 -9.16
C ALA A 156 2.93 -27.98 -9.37
N ARG A 157 4.26 -27.99 -9.22
CA ARG A 157 5.10 -29.18 -9.42
C ARG A 157 5.39 -29.95 -8.15
N GLY A 158 4.95 -29.45 -6.99
CA GLY A 158 5.17 -30.06 -5.67
C GLY A 158 3.91 -30.66 -5.02
N VAL A 159 2.84 -30.89 -5.79
CA VAL A 159 1.57 -31.50 -5.34
C VAL A 159 1.46 -32.94 -5.86
#